data_AF-A0A7D5N8P1-F1
#
_entry.id   AF-A0A7D5N8P1-F1
#
_cell.length_a   1.000
_cell.length_b   1.000
_cell.length_c   1.000
_cell.angle_alpha   90.00
_cell.angle_beta   90.00
_cell.angle_gamma   90.00
#
_symmetry.space_group_name_H-M   'P 1'
#
loop_
_entity.id
_entity.type
_entity.pdbx_description
1 polymer ?
#
loop_
_entity_poly.entity_id
_entity_poly.type
_entity_poly.pdbx_seq_one_letter_code
_entity_poly.pdbx_strand_id
1 'polypeptide(L)'
;MYLFQSTELHQFMKLPDFVKHYQEHRAEDPAMSLFTFIDIHYGHGNVLDDDYQEDMKLPFKTCHSDFSSWQVVSNHPEYAFHYIMLAQPTSGMPMYQENVELQSYLDAIWQPPRIA
;
A
#
# COMPACT_ATOMS: atom_id res chain seq x y z
N MET A 1 -12.97 -6.03 22.06
CA MET A 1 -11.49 -5.96 22.09
C MET A 1 -10.88 -5.55 20.75
N TYR A 2 -11.45 -5.91 19.59
CA TYR A 2 -10.87 -5.57 18.28
C TYR A 2 -10.78 -4.05 17.97
N LEU A 3 -11.82 -3.28 18.29
CA LEU A 3 -11.91 -1.86 17.90
C LEU A 3 -10.78 -0.99 18.49
N PHE A 4 -10.44 -1.18 19.76
CA PHE A 4 -9.35 -0.45 20.44
C PHE A 4 -7.96 -0.89 19.98
N GLN A 5 -7.85 -2.10 19.44
CA GLN A 5 -6.59 -2.68 18.99
C GLN A 5 -6.28 -2.31 17.53
N SER A 6 -7.31 -2.20 16.69
CA SER A 6 -7.15 -1.85 15.27
C SER A 6 -7.29 -0.35 15.00
N THR A 7 -7.57 0.46 16.01
CA THR A 7 -7.74 1.92 15.88
C THR A 7 -7.12 2.66 17.06
N GLU A 8 -6.89 3.95 16.89
CA GLU A 8 -6.42 4.85 17.94
C GLU A 8 -7.48 5.16 19.02
N LEU A 9 -8.58 4.40 19.09
CA LEU A 9 -9.62 4.60 20.11
C LEU A 9 -9.07 4.44 21.54
N HIS A 10 -7.97 3.71 21.71
CA HIS A 10 -7.29 3.59 23.01
C HIS A 10 -6.71 4.92 23.51
N GLN A 11 -6.43 5.90 22.62
CA GLN A 11 -5.95 7.23 23.02
C GLN A 11 -6.97 8.01 23.85
N PHE A 12 -8.27 7.71 23.72
CA PHE A 12 -9.31 8.32 24.56
C PHE A 12 -9.19 7.92 26.05
N MET A 13 -8.47 6.85 26.38
CA MET A 13 -8.18 6.50 27.77
C MET A 13 -7.25 7.53 28.46
N LYS A 14 -6.53 8.35 27.68
CA LYS A 14 -5.69 9.45 28.17
C LYS A 14 -6.44 10.77 28.38
N LEU A 15 -7.76 10.81 28.13
CA LEU A 15 -8.59 12.00 28.38
C LEU A 15 -8.53 12.52 29.84
N PRO A 16 -8.44 11.68 30.89
CA PRO A 16 -8.30 12.18 32.25
C PRO A 16 -7.04 13.02 32.43
N ASP A 17 -5.91 12.60 31.86
CA ASP A 17 -4.63 13.33 31.91
C ASP A 17 -4.74 14.65 31.15
N PHE A 18 -5.38 14.65 29.98
CA PHE A 18 -5.67 15.87 29.23
C PHE A 18 -6.48 16.89 30.03
N VAL A 19 -7.56 16.45 30.70
CA VAL A 19 -8.39 17.34 31.51
C VAL A 19 -7.62 17.88 32.72
N LYS A 20 -6.80 17.04 33.38
CA LYS A 20 -5.95 17.47 34.50
C LYS A 20 -4.96 18.55 34.05
N HIS A 21 -4.26 18.31 32.95
CA HIS A 21 -3.26 19.25 32.45
C HIS A 21 -3.88 20.57 31.95
N TYR A 22 -5.06 20.51 31.32
CA TYR A 22 -5.83 21.72 31.00
C TYR A 22 -6.21 22.53 32.25
N GLN A 23 -6.56 21.86 33.36
CA GLN A 23 -6.87 22.54 34.62
C GLN A 23 -5.63 23.19 35.25
N GLU A 24 -4.45 22.58 35.11
CA GLU A 24 -3.17 23.14 35.58
C GLU A 24 -2.88 24.48 34.87
N HIS A 25 -2.90 24.49 33.53
CA HIS A 25 -2.71 25.75 32.79
C HIS A 25 -3.79 26.78 33.06
N ARG A 26 -5.03 26.36 33.31
CA ARG A 26 -6.11 27.29 33.67
C ARG A 26 -5.95 27.86 35.09
N ALA A 27 -5.27 27.13 35.98
CA ALA A 27 -4.94 27.63 37.32
C ALA A 27 -3.81 28.67 37.26
N GLU A 28 -2.86 28.51 36.34
CA GLU A 28 -1.76 29.46 36.09
C GLU A 28 -2.22 30.69 35.29
N ASP A 29 -3.00 30.46 34.24
CA ASP A 29 -3.61 31.49 33.41
C ASP A 29 -5.14 31.31 33.35
N PRO A 30 -5.91 32.11 34.11
CA PRO A 30 -7.37 32.06 34.08
C PRO A 30 -8.00 32.39 32.72
N ALA A 31 -7.25 33.04 31.81
CA ALA A 31 -7.70 33.33 30.44
C ALA A 31 -7.49 32.15 29.48
N MET A 32 -6.85 31.06 29.92
CA MET A 32 -6.57 29.87 29.12
C MET A 32 -7.87 29.23 28.60
N SER A 33 -8.09 29.35 27.30
CA SER A 33 -9.18 28.68 26.61
C SER A 33 -8.80 27.25 26.22
N LEU A 34 -9.80 26.37 26.06
CA LEU A 34 -9.55 25.00 25.60
C LEU A 34 -8.88 24.97 24.21
N PHE A 35 -9.29 25.87 23.30
CA PHE A 35 -8.68 25.93 21.97
C PHE A 35 -7.24 26.41 22.01
N THR A 36 -6.93 27.38 22.86
CA THR A 36 -5.56 27.85 23.09
C THR A 36 -4.69 26.72 23.63
N PHE A 37 -5.19 25.98 24.62
CA PHE A 37 -4.51 24.80 25.15
C PHE A 37 -4.24 23.74 24.08
N ILE A 38 -5.21 23.44 23.22
CA ILE A 38 -5.01 22.52 22.10
C ILE A 38 -3.97 23.07 21.11
N ASP A 39 -4.00 24.37 20.81
CA ASP A 39 -3.07 24.98 19.84
C ASP A 39 -1.62 24.98 20.32
N ILE A 40 -1.37 25.33 21.58
CA ILE A 40 -0.01 25.30 22.15
C ILE A 40 0.55 23.87 22.17
N HIS A 41 -0.30 22.88 22.42
CA HIS A 41 0.12 21.48 22.56
C HIS A 41 0.16 20.70 21.25
N TYR A 42 -0.68 21.03 20.26
CA TYR A 42 -0.78 20.27 19.00
C TYR A 42 -0.43 21.08 17.75
N GLY A 43 -0.34 22.41 17.84
CA GLY A 43 -0.05 23.29 16.70
C GLY A 43 1.44 23.49 16.41
N HIS A 44 2.30 23.36 17.43
CA HIS A 44 3.72 23.78 17.36
C HIS A 44 4.72 22.62 17.38
N GLY A 45 4.23 21.38 17.27
CA GLY A 45 5.05 20.17 17.43
C GLY A 45 5.42 19.90 18.89
N ASN A 46 6.34 18.96 19.11
CA ASN A 46 6.79 18.60 20.46
C ASN A 46 8.00 19.46 20.83
N VAL A 47 7.78 20.45 21.68
CA VAL A 47 8.83 21.32 22.23
C VAL A 47 9.44 20.64 23.45
N LEU A 48 10.76 20.65 23.60
CA LEU A 48 11.45 20.13 24.78
C LEU A 48 11.55 21.24 25.83
N ASP A 49 10.58 21.29 26.72
CA ASP A 49 10.42 22.23 27.84
C ASP A 49 10.18 21.48 29.17
N ASP A 50 9.85 22.23 30.22
CA ASP A 50 9.72 21.72 31.58
C ASP A 50 8.50 20.77 31.74
N ASP A 51 7.44 20.96 30.95
CA ASP A 51 6.22 20.15 30.90
C ASP A 51 6.24 19.03 29.85
N TYR A 52 7.32 18.92 29.05
CA TYR A 52 7.48 17.88 28.03
C TYR A 52 7.09 16.46 28.47
N GLN A 53 7.40 16.05 29.70
CA GLN A 53 7.03 14.72 30.18
C GLN A 53 5.53 14.55 30.40
N GLU A 54 4.84 15.60 30.82
CA GLU A 54 3.38 15.61 30.98
C GLU A 54 2.70 15.72 29.61
N ASP A 55 3.25 16.51 28.70
CA ASP A 55 2.84 16.61 27.30
C ASP A 55 2.78 15.25 26.61
N MET A 56 3.82 14.43 26.78
CA MET A 56 3.87 13.11 26.13
C MET A 56 2.80 12.15 26.66
N LYS A 57 2.17 12.43 27.80
CA LYS A 57 1.05 11.64 28.32
C LYS A 57 -0.28 11.97 27.64
N LEU A 58 -0.38 13.13 26.99
CA LEU A 58 -1.61 13.55 26.33
C LEU A 58 -1.98 12.61 25.17
N PRO A 59 -3.27 12.55 24.80
CA PRO A 59 -3.73 11.79 23.63
C PRO A 59 -2.93 12.15 22.38
N PHE A 60 -2.55 11.16 21.57
CA PHE A 60 -1.92 11.34 20.26
C PHE A 60 -0.52 12.01 20.23
N LYS A 61 0.11 12.36 21.36
CA LYS A 61 1.46 12.93 21.39
C LYS A 61 2.57 11.89 21.19
N THR A 62 2.32 10.66 21.63
CA THR A 62 3.21 9.51 21.44
C THR A 62 2.57 8.53 20.46
N CYS A 63 3.26 8.25 19.35
CA CYS A 63 2.95 7.08 18.53
C CYS A 63 3.52 5.85 19.26
N HIS A 64 2.84 5.39 20.31
CA HIS A 64 3.16 4.11 20.90
C HIS A 64 2.69 3.03 19.93
N SER A 65 3.62 2.52 19.13
CA SER A 65 3.49 1.24 18.44
C SER A 65 3.53 0.06 19.41
N ASP A 66 3.04 0.22 20.64
CA ASP A 66 3.06 -0.81 21.68
C ASP A 66 2.02 -1.89 21.39
N PHE A 67 1.02 -1.57 20.58
CA PHE A 67 0.39 -2.54 19.70
C PHE A 67 1.21 -2.58 18.43
N SER A 68 2.25 -3.43 18.44
CA SER A 68 2.99 -3.84 17.26
C SER A 68 2.05 -3.84 16.07
N SER A 69 2.39 -3.03 15.06
CA SER A 69 1.90 -3.15 13.69
C SER A 69 1.23 -4.49 13.50
N TRP A 70 -0.11 -4.51 13.53
CA TRP A 70 -0.82 -5.64 12.97
C TRP A 70 -0.49 -5.55 11.49
N GLN A 71 0.67 -6.10 11.12
CA GLN A 71 0.89 -6.65 9.81
C GLN A 71 -0.28 -7.61 9.71
N VAL A 72 -1.35 -7.17 9.06
CA VAL A 72 -2.31 -8.08 8.49
C VAL A 72 -1.44 -8.88 7.53
N VAL A 73 -0.84 -9.96 8.03
CA VAL A 73 -0.44 -11.06 7.18
C VAL A 73 -1.78 -11.52 6.65
N SER A 74 -2.15 -10.92 5.53
CA SER A 74 -3.19 -11.45 4.69
C SER A 74 -2.68 -12.84 4.40
N ASN A 75 -3.25 -13.82 5.11
CA ASN A 75 -3.27 -15.18 4.65
C ASN A 75 -4.09 -15.10 3.37
N HIS A 76 -3.48 -14.62 2.29
CA HIS A 76 -3.94 -14.92 0.97
C HIS A 76 -3.96 -16.44 0.96
N PRO A 77 -5.12 -17.08 0.74
CA PRO A 77 -5.08 -18.46 0.32
C PRO A 77 -4.07 -18.47 -0.83
N GLU A 78 -3.06 -19.33 -0.77
CA GLU A 78 -2.32 -19.66 -1.98
C GLU A 78 -3.36 -20.26 -2.92
N TYR A 79 -4.00 -19.41 -3.71
CA TYR A 79 -4.77 -19.84 -4.85
C TYR A 79 -3.72 -20.39 -5.80
N ALA A 80 -3.47 -21.69 -5.71
CA ALA A 80 -2.79 -22.41 -6.76
C ALA A 80 -3.64 -22.22 -8.01
N PHE A 81 -3.22 -21.31 -8.88
CA PHE A 81 -3.76 -21.24 -10.23
C PHE A 81 -3.40 -22.56 -10.90
N HIS A 82 -4.34 -23.50 -10.87
CA HIS A 82 -4.32 -24.64 -11.76
C HIS A 82 -4.58 -24.10 -13.16
N TYR A 83 -3.51 -23.77 -13.88
CA TYR A 83 -3.60 -23.62 -15.32
C TYR A 83 -4.06 -24.98 -15.86
N ILE A 84 -5.32 -25.07 -16.25
CA ILE A 84 -5.76 -26.18 -17.09
C ILE A 84 -5.04 -25.96 -18.41
N MET A 85 -3.93 -26.66 -18.61
CA MET A 85 -3.37 -26.82 -19.93
C MET A 85 -4.40 -27.58 -20.74
N LEU A 86 -5.25 -26.85 -21.45
CA LEU A 86 -6.01 -27.42 -22.55
C LEU A 86 -4.95 -27.97 -23.51
N ALA A 87 -4.86 -29.30 -23.60
CA ALA A 87 -4.05 -29.95 -24.60
C ALA A 87 -4.47 -29.36 -25.93
N GLN A 88 -3.61 -28.51 -26.51
CA GLN A 88 -3.85 -28.06 -27.86
C GLN A 88 -3.80 -29.31 -28.73
N PRO A 89 -4.83 -29.60 -29.54
CA PRO A 89 -4.68 -30.63 -30.54
C PRO A 89 -3.50 -30.18 -31.41
N THR A 90 -2.40 -30.93 -31.38
CA THR A 90 -1.33 -30.79 -32.36
C THR A 90 -1.90 -31.28 -33.67
N SER A 91 -2.67 -30.42 -34.34
CA SER A 91 -2.92 -30.54 -35.76
C SER A 91 -1.61 -30.21 -36.45
N GLY A 92 -0.70 -31.18 -36.51
CA GLY A 92 0.43 -31.10 -37.41
C GLY A 92 -0.12 -30.88 -38.81
N MET A 93 0.11 -29.71 -39.38
CA MET A 93 -0.11 -29.55 -40.81
C MET A 93 0.81 -30.54 -41.51
N PRO A 94 0.33 -31.38 -42.43
CA PRO A 94 1.23 -32.20 -43.23
C PRO A 94 2.12 -31.23 -44.02
N MET A 95 3.39 -31.16 -43.62
CA MET A 95 4.40 -30.39 -44.33
C MET A 95 4.58 -31.07 -45.69
N TYR A 96 4.29 -30.34 -46.76
CA TYR A 96 4.57 -30.79 -48.11
C TYR A 96 6.09 -31.02 -48.25
N GLN A 97 6.48 -32.26 -48.53
CA GLN A 97 7.88 -32.64 -48.68
C GLN A 97 8.25 -32.43 -50.14
N GLU A 98 8.91 -31.31 -50.42
CA GLU A 98 9.31 -30.89 -51.76
C GLU A 98 10.46 -31.79 -52.25
N ASN A 99 10.14 -32.81 -53.05
CA ASN A 99 11.17 -33.58 -53.76
C ASN A 99 11.79 -32.67 -54.82
N VAL A 100 13.02 -32.25 -54.59
CA VAL A 100 13.79 -31.38 -55.48
C VAL A 100 14.20 -32.16 -56.73
N GLU A 101 13.48 -31.92 -57.83
CA GLU A 101 14.00 -32.07 -59.19
C GLU A 101 13.80 -30.73 -59.94
N LEU A 102 14.61 -29.74 -59.59
CA LEU A 102 14.66 -28.43 -60.25
C LEU A 102 15.41 -28.51 -61.59
N GLN A 103 14.87 -29.16 -62.64
CA GLN A 103 15.58 -29.20 -63.94
C GLN A 103 14.77 -29.15 -65.25
N SER A 104 13.53 -28.65 -65.29
CA SER A 104 12.90 -28.47 -66.62
C SER A 104 11.94 -27.30 -66.82
N TYR A 105 11.75 -26.42 -65.82
CA TYR A 105 10.75 -25.36 -65.93
C TYR A 105 11.22 -24.01 -65.38
N LEU A 106 12.46 -23.62 -65.66
CA LEU A 106 12.95 -22.26 -65.35
C LEU A 106 12.84 -21.30 -66.54
N ASP A 107 12.55 -21.80 -67.74
CA ASP A 107 12.42 -20.98 -68.96
C ASP A 107 11.20 -20.05 -68.96
N ALA A 108 10.23 -20.29 -68.08
CA ALA A 108 8.93 -19.63 -68.06
C ALA A 108 8.73 -18.59 -66.95
N ILE A 109 9.65 -18.47 -65.99
CA ILE A 109 9.29 -17.76 -64.75
C ILE A 109 9.66 -16.27 -64.80
N TRP A 110 10.71 -15.86 -65.50
CA TRP A 110 10.99 -14.43 -65.71
C TRP A 110 11.79 -14.18 -67.00
N GLN A 111 11.10 -13.87 -68.11
CA GLN A 111 11.74 -13.21 -69.25
C GLN A 111 11.22 -11.77 -69.38
N PRO A 112 12.09 -10.81 -69.73
CA PRO A 112 11.64 -9.45 -70.05
C PRO A 112 10.75 -9.45 -71.32
N PRO A 113 9.93 -8.40 -71.55
CA PRO A 113 9.02 -8.34 -72.68
C PRO A 113 9.77 -8.44 -74.01
N ARG A 114 9.37 -9.37 -74.88
CA ARG A 114 9.83 -9.41 -76.27
C ARG A 114 8.96 -8.43 -77.06
N ILE A 115 9.56 -7.32 -77.49
CA ILE A 115 8.92 -6.40 -78.44
C ILE A 115 8.86 -7.14 -79.79
N ALA A 116 7.70 -7.06 -80.46
CA ALA A 116 7.48 -7.61 -81.79
C ALA A 116 8.28 -6.87 -82.86
#